data_AF-A0A7D4B1L6-F1
#
_entry.id   AF-A0A7D4B1L6-F1
#
_cell.length_a   1.000
_cell.length_b   1.000
_cell.length_c   1.000
_cell.angle_alpha   90.00
_cell.angle_beta   90.00
_cell.angle_gamma   90.00
#
_symmetry.space_group_name_H-M   'P 1'
#
loop_
_entity.id
_entity.type
_entity.pdbx_description
1 polymer ?
#
loop_
_entity_poly.entity_id
_entity_poly.type
_entity_poly.pdbx_seq_one_letter_code
_entity_poly.pdbx_strand_id
1 'polypeptide(L)'
;MKPRLLFSHLACILALSVSVAQAQTGSISGTVFEDVNYGGGAGRPFGTSGTKGVGTAATPATAATVELYSSAGNYIANTTTSTTAGSLGQYSFTGQAAGNYIVRVVNSTVNSTRPGSVGGLLPVQTFRTNNGASDVNRVGGEAPELQDAGAYVPGTTAVAFNFTTLTNGSDNTIFIDNLSLNSGSIPNYSFETPSVGTGSNAYKYNPTGGSWSFSGNAGIAYASATNNSAFAPPPAPDGSQVAFLQGYNNVAGTIQQSVLLPSSGTAYTLTLRAAQRANPGGAQVVKGTVTINGVTTTLTFTSATGTVNAGNIAPTAAQLFATYTANFTVPAPVNVLSTFTAQSQAPVSLATGSSAVAGVDFGYNFSTIVNSTDVGQGSLRQFIVNSNALTNAGLAQVGQLAGREASIFMIPDGNAHPGQRAALNSGLTGSSGAARALIQLASVLPAITDGRTRIDGTTQTININDSNTGQVGTGGTVGVRG
;
A
#
# COMPACT_ATOMS: atom_id res chain seq x y z
N MET A 1 76.05 -58.22 -9.94
CA MET A 1 76.01 -58.10 -11.43
C MET A 1 74.65 -58.61 -11.87
N LYS A 2 73.76 -57.95 -12.61
CA LYS A 2 73.66 -56.67 -13.34
C LYS A 2 72.15 -56.30 -13.34
N PRO A 3 71.77 -55.03 -13.56
CA PRO A 3 70.44 -54.47 -13.25
C PRO A 3 69.49 -54.46 -14.46
N ARG A 4 68.20 -54.23 -14.22
CA ARG A 4 67.28 -53.63 -15.20
C ARG A 4 66.23 -52.76 -14.51
N LEU A 5 66.30 -51.46 -14.82
CA LEU A 5 65.32 -50.43 -14.46
C LEU A 5 63.98 -50.70 -15.15
N LEU A 6 62.88 -50.36 -14.47
CA LEU A 6 61.72 -49.78 -15.15
C LEU A 6 61.17 -48.62 -14.30
N PHE A 7 61.05 -47.46 -14.93
CA PHE A 7 60.62 -46.19 -14.36
C PHE A 7 59.09 -46.08 -14.27
N SER A 8 58.67 -45.22 -13.34
CA SER A 8 57.44 -44.42 -13.27
C SER A 8 56.09 -45.15 -13.20
N HIS A 9 55.35 -44.94 -12.12
CA HIS A 9 54.01 -44.33 -12.18
C HIS A 9 53.79 -43.44 -10.94
N LEU A 10 53.54 -42.18 -11.26
CA LEU A 10 53.19 -41.04 -10.43
C LEU A 10 51.84 -41.26 -9.72
N ALA A 11 51.76 -40.96 -8.43
CA ALA A 11 50.53 -40.43 -7.81
C ALA A 11 50.90 -39.65 -6.55
N CYS A 12 51.36 -38.42 -6.77
CA CYS A 12 51.29 -37.36 -5.79
C CYS A 12 49.81 -37.20 -5.40
N ILE A 13 49.42 -37.67 -4.22
CA ILE A 13 48.13 -37.32 -3.62
C ILE A 13 48.27 -35.87 -3.16
N LEU A 14 48.07 -34.95 -4.11
CA LEU A 14 47.75 -33.57 -3.78
C LEU A 14 46.35 -33.62 -3.16
N ALA A 15 46.27 -33.49 -1.84
CA ALA A 15 45.00 -33.27 -1.16
C ALA A 15 44.39 -32.00 -1.77
N LEU A 16 43.44 -32.17 -2.70
CA LEU A 16 42.50 -31.12 -3.04
C LEU A 16 41.64 -30.92 -1.79
N SER A 17 42.11 -30.12 -0.85
CA SER A 17 41.22 -29.44 0.08
C SER A 17 40.41 -28.49 -0.79
N VAL A 18 39.25 -28.95 -1.27
CA VAL A 18 38.21 -28.02 -1.68
C VAL A 18 37.89 -27.25 -0.41
N SER A 19 38.45 -26.05 -0.28
CA SER A 19 37.95 -25.07 0.67
C SER A 19 36.49 -24.89 0.28
N VAL A 20 35.58 -25.48 1.05
CA VAL A 20 34.20 -25.06 1.05
C VAL A 20 34.27 -23.63 1.56
N ALA A 21 34.33 -22.66 0.65
CA ALA A 21 34.16 -21.27 1.01
C ALA A 21 32.77 -21.19 1.65
N GLN A 22 32.71 -21.18 2.99
CA GLN A 22 31.50 -20.82 3.67
C GLN A 22 31.15 -19.43 3.13
N ALA A 23 29.98 -19.28 2.53
CA ALA A 23 29.49 -17.97 2.14
C ALA A 23 29.49 -17.12 3.42
N GLN A 24 30.41 -16.16 3.52
CA GLN A 24 30.47 -15.29 4.69
C GLN A 24 29.13 -14.56 4.77
N THR A 25 28.40 -14.82 5.83
CA THR A 25 27.13 -14.14 6.11
C THR A 25 27.40 -12.93 6.99
N GLY A 26 26.82 -11.79 6.66
CA GLY A 26 26.88 -10.57 7.44
C GLY A 26 25.56 -10.20 8.10
N SER A 27 25.56 -9.06 8.80
CA SER A 27 24.37 -8.46 9.39
C SER A 27 24.01 -7.11 8.77
N ILE A 28 22.73 -6.79 8.75
CA ILE A 28 22.21 -5.45 8.40
C ILE A 28 21.50 -4.91 9.65
N SER A 29 21.91 -3.75 10.16
CA SER A 29 21.33 -3.15 11.36
C SER A 29 21.17 -1.65 11.26
N GLY A 30 20.27 -1.11 12.09
CA GLY A 30 20.01 0.32 12.18
C GLY A 30 19.06 0.65 13.32
N THR A 31 18.59 1.89 13.32
CA THR A 31 17.70 2.46 14.33
C THR A 31 16.50 3.11 13.66
N VAL A 32 15.31 2.73 14.10
CA VAL A 32 14.08 3.49 13.85
C VAL A 32 13.91 4.50 14.97
N PHE A 33 13.76 5.78 14.65
CA PHE A 33 13.67 6.85 15.64
C PHE A 33 12.58 7.85 15.31
N GLU A 34 12.02 8.46 16.36
CA GLU A 34 11.21 9.66 16.24
C GLU A 34 12.12 10.87 16.40
N ASP A 35 11.93 11.86 15.54
CA ASP A 35 12.46 13.19 15.69
C ASP A 35 11.34 14.14 16.14
N VAL A 36 11.20 14.33 17.46
CA VAL A 36 10.15 15.21 18.01
C VAL A 36 10.41 16.69 17.70
N ASN A 37 11.67 17.04 17.41
CA ASN A 37 12.07 18.43 17.21
C ASN A 37 12.15 18.81 15.72
N TYR A 38 11.73 17.92 14.81
CA TYR A 38 11.69 18.23 13.38
C TYR A 38 10.85 19.49 13.17
N GLY A 39 11.32 20.40 12.32
CA GLY A 39 10.66 21.69 12.04
C GLY A 39 10.26 21.88 10.58
N GLY A 40 10.56 20.90 9.72
CA GLY A 40 10.48 21.03 8.27
C GLY A 40 11.86 21.07 7.60
N GLY A 41 11.87 21.04 6.26
CA GLY A 41 13.08 21.04 5.46
C GLY A 41 13.78 19.68 5.43
N ALA A 42 15.12 19.70 5.41
CA ALA A 42 15.92 18.46 5.37
C ALA A 42 15.71 17.61 6.63
N GLY A 43 15.61 16.29 6.43
CA GLY A 43 15.59 15.30 7.51
C GLY A 43 16.83 15.37 8.39
N ARG A 44 16.70 14.93 9.65
CA ARG A 44 17.78 15.00 10.64
C ARG A 44 18.19 13.59 11.09
N PRO A 45 19.50 13.29 11.14
CA PRO A 45 19.98 11.96 11.51
C PRO A 45 19.79 11.68 13.00
N PHE A 46 19.76 10.39 13.33
CA PHE A 46 19.75 9.92 14.72
C PHE A 46 20.97 10.45 15.49
N GLY A 47 20.78 10.75 16.78
CA GLY A 47 21.79 11.39 17.63
C GLY A 47 21.72 12.92 17.64
N THR A 48 20.94 13.53 16.75
CA THR A 48 20.57 14.95 16.84
C THR A 48 19.65 15.19 18.04
N SER A 49 19.72 16.36 18.67
CA SER A 49 18.83 16.74 19.77
C SER A 49 17.35 16.63 19.38
N GLY A 50 16.57 15.92 20.19
CA GLY A 50 15.16 15.62 19.91
C GLY A 50 14.92 14.29 19.20
N THR A 51 15.96 13.59 18.76
CA THR A 51 15.82 12.23 18.23
C THR A 51 15.79 11.20 19.36
N LYS A 52 14.89 10.22 19.26
CA LYS A 52 14.71 9.14 20.25
C LYS A 52 14.37 7.84 19.52
N GLY A 53 15.04 6.74 19.87
CA GLY A 53 14.70 5.42 19.32
C GLY A 53 13.24 5.07 19.65
N VAL A 54 12.49 4.58 18.65
CA VAL A 54 11.05 4.32 18.82
C VAL A 54 10.79 3.05 19.64
N GLY A 55 9.57 2.97 20.16
CA GLY A 55 9.13 1.90 21.02
C GLY A 55 9.16 2.29 22.50
N THR A 56 8.71 1.37 23.34
CA THR A 56 8.73 1.55 24.80
C THR A 56 9.12 0.26 25.50
N ALA A 57 9.91 0.42 26.57
CA ALA A 57 10.19 -0.66 27.53
C ALA A 57 9.05 -0.82 28.56
N ALA A 58 8.13 0.14 28.64
CA ALA A 58 6.98 0.06 29.52
C ALA A 58 5.97 -0.99 29.03
N THR A 59 5.25 -1.64 29.94
CA THR A 59 4.30 -2.71 29.59
C THR A 59 2.93 -2.12 29.17
N PRO A 60 2.34 -2.55 28.03
CA PRO A 60 2.89 -3.47 27.04
C PRO A 60 3.96 -2.79 26.16
N ALA A 61 5.08 -3.48 25.97
CA ALA A 61 6.17 -2.98 25.15
C ALA A 61 5.72 -2.89 23.68
N THR A 62 6.12 -1.81 23.00
CA THR A 62 5.77 -1.58 21.59
C THR A 62 7.04 -1.50 20.75
N ALA A 63 7.00 -2.15 19.58
CA ALA A 63 8.10 -2.19 18.62
C ALA A 63 7.59 -1.86 17.22
N ALA A 64 8.45 -1.24 16.41
CA ALA A 64 8.20 -1.11 14.99
C ALA A 64 8.60 -2.39 14.25
N THR A 65 7.85 -2.73 13.21
CA THR A 65 8.15 -3.85 12.30
C THR A 65 9.09 -3.36 11.20
N VAL A 66 10.16 -4.13 10.98
CA VAL A 66 11.16 -3.87 9.95
C VAL A 66 11.27 -5.10 9.06
N GLU A 67 11.19 -4.91 7.76
CA GLU A 67 11.16 -5.96 6.74
C GLU A 67 12.41 -5.88 5.87
N LEU A 68 12.89 -7.03 5.41
CA LEU A 68 14.01 -7.17 4.50
C LEU A 68 13.53 -7.78 3.19
N TYR A 69 13.89 -7.13 2.10
CA TYR A 69 13.65 -7.57 0.74
C TYR A 69 14.95 -7.71 -0.03
N SER A 70 14.97 -8.59 -1.03
CA SER A 70 16.01 -8.59 -2.06
C SER A 70 15.93 -7.30 -2.90
N SER A 71 17.00 -6.99 -3.64
CA SER A 71 16.96 -5.91 -4.65
C SER A 71 15.88 -6.08 -5.73
N ALA A 72 15.40 -7.31 -5.97
CA ALA A 72 14.31 -7.61 -6.89
C ALA A 72 12.91 -7.52 -6.24
N GLY A 73 12.81 -7.05 -5.01
CA GLY A 73 11.53 -6.87 -4.29
C GLY A 73 10.94 -8.15 -3.70
N ASN A 74 11.63 -9.29 -3.77
CA ASN A 74 11.22 -10.51 -3.08
C ASN A 74 11.40 -10.37 -1.56
N TYR A 75 10.40 -10.82 -0.79
CA TYR A 75 10.46 -10.85 0.66
C TYR A 75 11.51 -11.86 1.16
N ILE A 76 12.28 -11.48 2.19
CA ILE A 76 13.31 -12.34 2.79
C ILE A 76 12.97 -12.63 4.25
N ALA A 77 12.79 -11.58 5.06
CA ALA A 77 12.56 -11.72 6.50
C ALA A 77 11.88 -10.48 7.08
N ASN A 78 11.39 -10.57 8.31
CA ASN A 78 11.06 -9.42 9.15
C ASN A 78 11.74 -9.57 10.51
N THR A 79 11.83 -8.46 11.21
CA THR A 79 12.24 -8.36 12.61
C THR A 79 11.47 -7.20 13.25
N THR A 80 11.59 -7.04 14.56
CA THR A 80 11.03 -5.90 15.28
C THR A 80 12.15 -5.10 15.92
N THR A 81 11.93 -3.79 16.10
CA THR A 81 12.86 -2.97 16.89
C THR A 81 12.91 -3.44 18.34
N SER A 82 14.07 -3.32 18.96
CA SER A 82 14.26 -3.61 20.37
C SER A 82 13.37 -2.71 21.23
N THR A 83 12.79 -3.31 22.26
CA THR A 83 12.01 -2.65 23.32
C THR A 83 12.79 -2.53 24.62
N THR A 84 14.09 -2.88 24.59
CA THR A 84 14.95 -2.83 25.77
C THR A 84 15.40 -1.38 26.05
N ALA A 85 15.31 -0.95 27.29
CA ALA A 85 15.82 0.36 27.71
C ALA A 85 17.32 0.48 27.34
N GLY A 86 17.71 1.60 26.71
CA GLY A 86 19.07 1.81 26.20
C GLY A 86 19.31 1.30 24.77
N SER A 87 18.39 0.50 24.22
CA SER A 87 18.47 0.00 22.84
C SER A 87 17.13 0.12 22.10
N LEU A 88 16.26 1.03 22.52
CA LEU A 88 14.98 1.29 21.84
C LEU A 88 15.22 1.66 20.38
N GLY A 89 14.36 1.16 19.50
CA GLY A 89 14.40 1.46 18.06
C GLY A 89 15.46 0.69 17.27
N GLN A 90 16.43 0.04 17.91
CA GLN A 90 17.47 -0.72 17.22
C GLN A 90 16.92 -2.02 16.64
N TYR A 91 17.36 -2.41 15.45
CA TYR A 91 16.99 -3.69 14.82
C TYR A 91 18.18 -4.32 14.10
N SER A 92 18.11 -5.63 13.84
CA SER A 92 19.11 -6.32 13.02
C SER A 92 18.53 -7.51 12.25
N PHE A 93 19.09 -7.73 11.06
CA PHE A 93 19.02 -8.97 10.31
C PHE A 93 20.40 -9.59 10.32
N THR A 94 20.51 -10.86 10.72
CA THR A 94 21.78 -11.60 10.74
C THR A 94 21.73 -12.70 9.67
N GLY A 95 22.88 -13.30 9.36
CA GLY A 95 22.93 -14.44 8.44
C GLY A 95 22.70 -14.09 6.97
N GLN A 96 22.85 -12.82 6.57
CA GLN A 96 22.60 -12.38 5.19
C GLN A 96 23.82 -12.63 4.31
N ALA A 97 23.63 -13.24 3.14
CA ALA A 97 24.69 -13.37 2.16
C ALA A 97 25.12 -12.00 1.61
N ALA A 98 26.32 -11.89 1.04
CA ALA A 98 26.71 -10.69 0.31
C ALA A 98 25.71 -10.43 -0.84
N GLY A 99 25.24 -9.19 -0.97
CA GLY A 99 24.18 -8.84 -1.92
C GLY A 99 23.58 -7.47 -1.69
N ASN A 100 22.63 -7.12 -2.56
CA ASN A 100 21.86 -5.89 -2.47
C ASN A 100 20.46 -6.18 -1.92
N TYR A 101 20.04 -5.34 -0.98
CA TYR A 101 18.84 -5.49 -0.19
C TYR A 101 18.07 -4.17 -0.14
N ILE A 102 16.79 -4.27 0.21
CA ILE A 102 15.96 -3.13 0.58
C ILE A 102 15.42 -3.41 1.99
N VAL A 103 15.75 -2.53 2.93
CA VAL A 103 15.12 -2.53 4.24
C VAL A 103 13.88 -1.64 4.17
N ARG A 104 12.76 -2.12 4.71
CA ARG A 104 11.51 -1.35 4.82
C ARG A 104 11.08 -1.26 6.27
N VAL A 105 10.65 -0.08 6.70
CA VAL A 105 9.94 0.07 7.98
C VAL A 105 8.44 0.21 7.69
N VAL A 106 7.62 -0.52 8.45
CA VAL A 106 6.16 -0.46 8.33
C VAL A 106 5.65 0.71 9.18
N ASN A 107 5.29 1.81 8.53
CA ASN A 107 5.07 3.11 9.19
C ASN A 107 3.95 3.07 10.23
N SER A 108 2.89 2.29 9.97
CA SER A 108 1.76 2.14 10.89
C SER A 108 2.12 1.42 12.20
N THR A 109 3.32 0.84 12.30
CA THR A 109 3.83 0.19 13.52
C THR A 109 4.81 1.07 14.30
N VAL A 110 5.17 2.24 13.75
CA VAL A 110 6.05 3.19 14.41
C VAL A 110 5.23 4.04 15.37
N ASN A 111 5.43 3.83 16.67
CA ASN A 111 4.76 4.58 17.72
C ASN A 111 5.58 5.79 18.17
N SER A 112 4.90 6.85 18.60
CA SER A 112 5.57 8.03 19.16
C SER A 112 6.19 7.68 20.51
N THR A 113 7.36 8.26 20.76
CA THR A 113 8.05 8.27 22.04
C THR A 113 7.47 9.27 23.03
N ARG A 114 6.52 10.13 22.60
CA ARG A 114 5.81 11.07 23.47
C ARG A 114 4.72 10.35 24.29
N PRO A 115 4.47 10.79 25.54
CA PRO A 115 3.33 10.28 26.32
C PRO A 115 2.02 10.51 25.60
N GLY A 116 1.10 9.54 25.67
CA GLY A 116 -0.20 9.56 24.99
C GLY A 116 -0.23 8.79 23.67
N SER A 117 0.87 8.13 23.27
CA SER A 117 0.88 7.28 22.08
C SER A 117 -0.09 6.10 22.22
N VAL A 118 -1.03 6.03 21.27
CA VAL A 118 -2.08 5.00 21.17
C VAL A 118 -2.15 4.45 19.74
N GLY A 119 -2.94 3.40 19.52
CA GLY A 119 -3.20 2.88 18.17
C GLY A 119 -3.93 3.89 17.28
N GLY A 120 -3.64 3.88 15.98
CA GLY A 120 -4.25 4.78 14.98
C GLY A 120 -3.52 6.11 14.78
N LEU A 121 -2.46 6.37 15.55
CA LEU A 121 -1.55 7.48 15.26
C LEU A 121 -0.60 7.06 14.13
N LEU A 122 -0.44 7.90 13.12
CA LEU A 122 0.43 7.62 11.97
C LEU A 122 1.54 8.68 11.88
N PRO A 123 2.82 8.28 11.89
CA PRO A 123 3.92 9.20 11.66
C PRO A 123 4.20 9.39 10.17
N VAL A 124 5.04 10.36 9.83
CA VAL A 124 5.61 10.56 8.49
C VAL A 124 7.11 10.34 8.55
N GLN A 125 7.68 9.62 7.58
CA GLN A 125 9.14 9.52 7.45
C GLN A 125 9.73 10.91 7.21
N THR A 126 10.74 11.29 7.95
CA THR A 126 11.49 12.54 7.77
C THR A 126 12.94 12.30 7.39
N PHE A 127 13.49 11.11 7.69
CA PHE A 127 14.87 10.77 7.40
C PHE A 127 14.98 9.29 7.03
N ARG A 128 15.92 8.96 6.16
CA ARG A 128 16.44 7.60 6.05
C ARG A 128 17.91 7.61 5.69
N THR A 129 18.53 6.45 5.67
CA THR A 129 19.82 6.26 5.00
C THR A 129 19.65 5.63 3.63
N ASN A 130 20.67 5.79 2.79
CA ASN A 130 20.82 5.17 1.49
C ASN A 130 22.23 4.58 1.40
N ASN A 131 22.32 3.25 1.44
CA ASN A 131 23.60 2.53 1.37
C ASN A 131 24.65 3.02 2.38
N GLY A 132 24.23 3.24 3.63
CA GLY A 132 25.08 3.71 4.72
C GLY A 132 25.34 5.22 4.76
N ALA A 133 24.82 6.00 3.80
CA ALA A 133 24.89 7.46 3.81
C ALA A 133 23.55 8.09 4.18
N SER A 134 23.56 9.29 4.78
CA SER A 134 22.33 10.05 5.08
C SER A 134 21.58 10.42 3.79
N ASP A 135 20.28 10.12 3.74
CA ASP A 135 19.34 10.62 2.73
C ASP A 135 18.29 11.50 3.42
N VAL A 136 18.65 12.78 3.53
CA VAL A 136 17.85 13.80 4.22
C VAL A 136 16.71 14.35 3.37
N ASN A 137 16.62 13.99 2.08
CA ASN A 137 15.67 14.54 1.12
C ASN A 137 14.53 13.57 0.80
N ARG A 138 14.16 12.76 1.80
CA ARG A 138 13.16 11.68 1.70
C ARG A 138 11.99 11.84 2.66
N VAL A 139 11.65 13.09 3.00
CA VAL A 139 10.48 13.44 3.81
C VAL A 139 9.21 13.02 3.06
N GLY A 140 8.31 12.33 3.75
CA GLY A 140 7.10 11.75 3.16
C GLY A 140 7.28 10.37 2.53
N GLY A 141 8.52 9.93 2.28
CA GLY A 141 8.82 8.63 1.70
C GLY A 141 8.86 8.58 0.17
N GLU A 142 8.63 7.39 -0.39
CA GLU A 142 8.69 7.15 -1.84
C GLU A 142 7.45 7.67 -2.60
N ALA A 143 6.28 7.81 -1.98
CA ALA A 143 5.08 8.37 -2.61
C ALA A 143 4.24 9.15 -1.59
N PRO A 144 4.65 10.35 -1.17
CA PRO A 144 4.07 11.07 -0.01
C PRO A 144 2.55 11.27 -0.06
N GLU A 145 1.94 11.20 -1.24
CA GLU A 145 0.50 11.28 -1.48
C GLU A 145 -0.29 10.00 -1.14
N LEU A 146 0.40 8.89 -0.89
CA LEU A 146 -0.20 7.59 -0.58
C LEU A 146 0.09 7.16 0.87
N GLN A 147 -0.78 6.32 1.42
CA GLN A 147 -0.54 5.69 2.72
C GLN A 147 0.41 4.48 2.59
N ASP A 148 1.35 4.33 3.52
CA ASP A 148 2.15 3.09 3.63
C ASP A 148 1.26 1.89 3.92
N ALA A 149 1.48 0.79 3.21
CA ALA A 149 0.76 -0.46 3.43
C ALA A 149 1.16 -1.08 4.78
N GLY A 150 0.33 -1.98 5.30
CA GLY A 150 0.68 -2.79 6.46
C GLY A 150 1.91 -3.69 6.21
N ALA A 151 2.29 -4.43 7.25
CA ALA A 151 3.30 -5.46 7.14
C ALA A 151 2.86 -6.53 6.14
N TYR A 152 3.78 -6.98 5.31
CA TYR A 152 3.54 -8.09 4.41
C TYR A 152 3.33 -9.37 5.22
N VAL A 153 2.35 -10.19 4.82
CA VAL A 153 2.08 -11.49 5.42
C VAL A 153 2.85 -12.55 4.63
N PRO A 154 3.94 -13.12 5.17
CA PRO A 154 4.78 -14.05 4.43
C PRO A 154 3.99 -15.25 3.92
N GLY A 155 4.24 -15.63 2.66
CA GLY A 155 3.54 -16.73 2.01
C GLY A 155 2.16 -16.36 1.47
N THR A 156 1.81 -15.07 1.36
CA THR A 156 0.60 -14.62 0.65
C THR A 156 0.93 -13.91 -0.66
N THR A 157 0.08 -14.09 -1.68
CA THR A 157 0.18 -13.38 -2.96
C THR A 157 -1.09 -12.58 -3.20
N ALA A 158 -0.95 -11.32 -3.63
CA ALA A 158 -2.06 -10.52 -4.11
C ALA A 158 -2.56 -11.08 -5.45
N VAL A 159 -3.84 -11.41 -5.51
CA VAL A 159 -4.53 -11.95 -6.68
C VAL A 159 -5.67 -11.00 -7.02
N ALA A 160 -5.60 -10.37 -8.19
CA ALA A 160 -6.65 -9.49 -8.67
C ALA A 160 -7.55 -10.20 -9.66
N PHE A 161 -8.84 -10.30 -9.35
CA PHE A 161 -9.87 -10.76 -10.27
C PHE A 161 -10.46 -9.55 -10.99
N ASN A 162 -10.62 -9.66 -12.31
CA ASN A 162 -11.25 -8.65 -13.13
C ASN A 162 -12.23 -9.30 -14.11
N PHE A 163 -13.45 -8.76 -14.16
CA PHE A 163 -14.51 -9.20 -15.06
C PHE A 163 -14.95 -8.04 -15.94
N THR A 164 -15.02 -8.27 -17.26
CA THR A 164 -15.35 -7.23 -18.24
C THR A 164 -16.28 -7.78 -19.32
N THR A 165 -17.26 -7.00 -19.75
CA THR A 165 -18.12 -7.37 -20.89
C THR A 165 -17.33 -7.41 -22.20
N LEU A 166 -17.58 -8.42 -23.04
CA LEU A 166 -16.93 -8.55 -24.36
C LEU A 166 -17.74 -7.94 -25.52
N THR A 167 -19.05 -7.81 -25.35
CA THR A 167 -19.98 -7.35 -26.40
C THR A 167 -20.55 -5.99 -26.03
N ASN A 168 -20.20 -4.94 -26.79
CA ASN A 168 -20.42 -3.56 -26.33
C ASN A 168 -21.38 -2.73 -27.22
N GLY A 169 -21.94 -3.29 -28.30
CA GLY A 169 -22.71 -2.53 -29.30
C GLY A 169 -24.21 -2.34 -29.00
N SER A 170 -24.83 -3.28 -28.29
CA SER A 170 -26.22 -3.20 -27.77
C SER A 170 -26.18 -3.44 -26.27
N ASP A 171 -27.32 -3.44 -25.59
CA ASP A 171 -27.42 -3.66 -24.16
C ASP A 171 -27.18 -5.14 -23.78
N ASN A 172 -25.92 -5.46 -23.53
CA ASN A 172 -25.44 -6.78 -23.15
C ASN A 172 -25.08 -6.80 -21.66
N THR A 173 -26.06 -7.13 -20.81
CA THR A 173 -25.94 -7.01 -19.35
C THR A 173 -25.90 -8.35 -18.63
N ILE A 174 -24.76 -8.70 -18.04
CA ILE A 174 -24.66 -9.87 -17.15
C ILE A 174 -24.72 -9.44 -15.69
N PHE A 175 -25.44 -10.23 -14.90
CA PHE A 175 -25.44 -10.17 -13.45
C PHE A 175 -24.48 -11.20 -12.87
N ILE A 176 -23.73 -10.83 -11.83
CA ILE A 176 -22.81 -11.70 -11.10
C ILE A 176 -23.12 -11.61 -9.62
N ASP A 177 -23.10 -12.76 -8.95
CA ASP A 177 -23.30 -12.87 -7.51
C ASP A 177 -22.60 -14.12 -6.92
N ASN A 178 -22.51 -14.19 -5.59
CA ASN A 178 -22.09 -15.34 -4.79
C ASN A 178 -20.75 -15.94 -5.26
N LEU A 179 -19.70 -15.10 -5.27
CA LEU A 179 -18.35 -15.54 -5.58
C LEU A 179 -17.74 -16.35 -4.42
N SER A 180 -16.95 -17.36 -4.72
CA SER A 180 -16.23 -18.12 -3.69
C SER A 180 -14.94 -18.75 -4.23
N LEU A 181 -14.03 -19.06 -3.31
CA LEU A 181 -12.84 -19.85 -3.56
C LEU A 181 -12.92 -21.13 -2.74
N ASN A 182 -12.35 -22.21 -3.27
CA ASN A 182 -12.15 -23.45 -2.51
C ASN A 182 -11.25 -23.28 -1.28
N SER A 183 -10.45 -22.21 -1.22
CA SER A 183 -9.66 -21.79 -0.06
C SER A 183 -9.45 -20.27 -0.09
N GLY A 184 -9.45 -19.63 1.09
CA GLY A 184 -9.44 -18.18 1.22
C GLY A 184 -10.83 -17.56 1.11
N SER A 185 -10.91 -16.23 1.19
CA SER A 185 -12.16 -15.48 1.19
C SER A 185 -12.15 -14.34 0.17
N ILE A 186 -13.30 -14.09 -0.45
CA ILE A 186 -13.55 -12.94 -1.31
C ILE A 186 -14.37 -11.93 -0.49
N PRO A 187 -13.83 -10.75 -0.14
CA PRO A 187 -14.60 -9.73 0.58
C PRO A 187 -15.80 -9.26 -0.25
N ASN A 188 -16.96 -9.08 0.40
CA ASN A 188 -18.19 -8.63 -0.25
C ASN A 188 -18.51 -9.49 -1.50
N TYR A 189 -18.40 -10.81 -1.36
CA TYR A 189 -18.53 -11.76 -2.45
C TYR A 189 -19.93 -11.80 -3.09
N SER A 190 -20.94 -11.26 -2.40
CA SER A 190 -22.32 -11.10 -2.88
C SER A 190 -22.75 -9.64 -3.09
N PHE A 191 -21.81 -8.69 -3.11
CA PHE A 191 -22.06 -7.28 -3.48
C PHE A 191 -23.08 -6.53 -2.61
N GLU A 192 -23.30 -6.97 -1.37
CA GLU A 192 -24.26 -6.33 -0.46
C GLU A 192 -23.78 -4.97 0.11
N THR A 193 -22.50 -4.62 -0.12
CA THR A 193 -21.93 -3.32 0.27
C THR A 193 -21.37 -2.55 -0.94
N PRO A 194 -21.74 -1.27 -1.16
CA PRO A 194 -22.77 -0.53 -0.43
C PRO A 194 -24.18 -1.00 -0.80
N SER A 195 -25.15 -0.78 0.09
CA SER A 195 -26.57 -0.98 -0.25
C SER A 195 -27.06 0.11 -1.21
N VAL A 196 -27.79 -0.29 -2.27
CA VAL A 196 -28.49 0.57 -3.23
C VAL A 196 -29.97 0.73 -2.90
N GLY A 197 -30.45 0.16 -1.78
CA GLY A 197 -31.84 0.20 -1.35
C GLY A 197 -32.72 -0.83 -2.09
N THR A 198 -34.03 -0.54 -2.16
CA THR A 198 -35.04 -1.46 -2.73
C THR A 198 -35.92 -0.77 -3.78
N GLY A 199 -36.46 -1.53 -4.73
CA GLY A 199 -37.43 -1.05 -5.73
C GLY A 199 -36.82 -0.70 -7.09
N SER A 200 -37.64 -0.16 -8.00
CA SER A 200 -37.27 0.07 -9.41
C SER A 200 -36.06 0.99 -9.61
N ASN A 201 -35.86 1.97 -8.73
CA ASN A 201 -34.71 2.90 -8.80
C ASN A 201 -33.49 2.42 -8.01
N ALA A 202 -33.54 1.25 -7.38
CA ALA A 202 -32.46 0.72 -6.57
C ALA A 202 -31.38 0.06 -7.44
N TYR A 203 -30.65 0.89 -8.18
CA TYR A 203 -29.43 0.52 -8.88
C TYR A 203 -28.46 1.71 -8.86
N LYS A 204 -27.16 1.42 -8.88
CA LYS A 204 -26.13 2.46 -8.88
C LYS A 204 -24.95 2.03 -9.73
N TYR A 205 -24.61 2.86 -10.72
CA TYR A 205 -23.36 2.74 -11.46
C TYR A 205 -22.19 3.22 -10.61
N ASN A 206 -21.03 2.59 -10.80
CA ASN A 206 -19.77 2.93 -10.15
C ASN A 206 -19.89 3.23 -8.64
N PRO A 207 -20.56 2.36 -7.85
CA PRO A 207 -20.70 2.57 -6.42
C PRO A 207 -19.33 2.50 -5.73
N THR A 208 -19.16 3.32 -4.70
CA THR A 208 -17.99 3.34 -3.81
C THR A 208 -18.38 2.91 -2.40
N GLY A 209 -17.40 2.50 -1.59
CA GLY A 209 -17.63 2.07 -0.20
C GLY A 209 -17.75 0.56 0.00
N GLY A 210 -17.68 -0.22 -1.07
CA GLY A 210 -17.48 -1.68 -1.02
C GLY A 210 -16.03 -2.06 -1.36
N SER A 211 -15.71 -3.35 -1.27
CA SER A 211 -14.38 -3.89 -1.61
C SER A 211 -14.19 -4.20 -3.10
N TRP A 212 -15.23 -4.06 -3.92
CA TRP A 212 -15.15 -4.17 -5.37
C TRP A 212 -15.07 -2.79 -6.01
N SER A 213 -14.17 -2.64 -6.97
CA SER A 213 -14.07 -1.47 -7.83
C SER A 213 -14.94 -1.66 -9.06
N PHE A 214 -15.69 -0.63 -9.44
CA PHE A 214 -16.57 -0.61 -10.59
C PHE A 214 -16.10 0.47 -11.56
N SER A 215 -16.07 0.16 -12.85
CA SER A 215 -15.72 1.14 -13.89
C SER A 215 -16.53 0.91 -15.18
N GLY A 216 -16.59 1.97 -16.00
CA GLY A 216 -17.43 1.99 -17.19
C GLY A 216 -18.91 1.85 -16.81
N ASN A 217 -19.60 0.94 -17.50
CA ASN A 217 -21.03 0.68 -17.32
C ASN A 217 -21.27 -0.52 -16.36
N ALA A 218 -20.61 -0.52 -15.21
CA ALA A 218 -20.81 -1.52 -14.16
C ALA A 218 -21.41 -0.90 -12.89
N GLY A 219 -22.10 -1.71 -12.09
CA GLY A 219 -22.72 -1.25 -10.86
C GLY A 219 -23.35 -2.35 -10.04
N ILE A 220 -24.15 -1.94 -9.04
CA ILE A 220 -24.93 -2.84 -8.18
C ILE A 220 -26.41 -2.57 -8.43
N ALA A 221 -27.23 -3.63 -8.45
CA ALA A 221 -28.66 -3.56 -8.67
C ALA A 221 -29.41 -4.43 -7.64
N TYR A 222 -30.52 -3.90 -7.12
CA TYR A 222 -31.44 -4.64 -6.27
C TYR A 222 -32.09 -5.79 -7.04
N ALA A 223 -32.08 -6.98 -6.44
CA ALA A 223 -32.43 -8.25 -7.07
C ALA A 223 -33.31 -9.09 -6.15
N SER A 224 -34.62 -9.04 -6.42
CA SER A 224 -35.66 -9.69 -5.63
C SER A 224 -36.52 -10.61 -6.52
N ALA A 225 -37.46 -11.35 -5.92
CA ALA A 225 -38.53 -12.00 -6.66
C ALA A 225 -39.66 -11.03 -7.01
N THR A 226 -39.79 -9.96 -6.24
CA THR A 226 -40.83 -8.93 -6.39
C THR A 226 -40.21 -7.54 -6.29
N ASN A 227 -40.62 -6.63 -7.18
CA ASN A 227 -40.21 -5.22 -7.18
C ASN A 227 -38.70 -5.01 -7.40
N ASN A 228 -38.18 -5.59 -8.48
CA ASN A 228 -36.76 -5.50 -8.83
C ASN A 228 -36.39 -4.10 -9.29
N SER A 229 -35.10 -3.81 -9.30
CA SER A 229 -34.56 -2.63 -9.98
C SER A 229 -34.95 -2.65 -11.48
N ALA A 230 -34.83 -1.49 -12.14
CA ALA A 230 -35.08 -1.34 -13.58
C ALA A 230 -34.21 -2.24 -14.46
N PHE A 231 -33.09 -2.74 -13.93
CA PHE A 231 -32.25 -3.75 -14.57
C PHE A 231 -32.92 -5.13 -14.62
N ALA A 232 -33.94 -5.38 -13.81
CA ALA A 232 -34.67 -6.64 -13.73
C ALA A 232 -33.79 -7.90 -13.63
N PRO A 233 -32.78 -7.94 -12.74
CA PRO A 233 -32.06 -9.18 -12.47
C PRO A 233 -33.00 -10.26 -11.92
N PRO A 234 -32.75 -11.56 -12.12
CA PRO A 234 -33.41 -12.59 -11.32
C PRO A 234 -33.13 -12.39 -9.81
N PRO A 235 -33.87 -13.06 -8.89
CA PRO A 235 -33.58 -12.98 -7.46
C PRO A 235 -32.12 -13.30 -7.15
N ALA A 236 -31.49 -12.50 -6.27
CA ALA A 236 -30.09 -12.68 -5.90
C ALA A 236 -29.86 -14.09 -5.33
N PRO A 237 -28.83 -14.82 -5.81
CA PRO A 237 -28.37 -16.05 -5.21
C PRO A 237 -27.99 -15.99 -3.72
N ASP A 238 -27.45 -14.87 -3.27
CA ASP A 238 -27.11 -14.57 -1.89
C ASP A 238 -27.47 -13.11 -1.60
N GLY A 239 -28.04 -12.82 -0.43
CA GLY A 239 -28.44 -11.46 -0.08
C GLY A 239 -29.63 -10.93 -0.90
N SER A 240 -29.52 -9.68 -1.36
CA SER A 240 -30.62 -8.89 -1.93
C SER A 240 -30.23 -8.08 -3.16
N GLN A 241 -28.94 -8.08 -3.53
CA GLN A 241 -28.39 -7.28 -4.60
C GLN A 241 -27.40 -8.11 -5.42
N VAL A 242 -27.12 -7.67 -6.64
CA VAL A 242 -26.14 -8.32 -7.52
C VAL A 242 -25.29 -7.26 -8.20
N ALA A 243 -24.06 -7.61 -8.56
CA ALA A 243 -23.30 -6.79 -9.50
C ALA A 243 -23.88 -6.95 -10.90
N PHE A 244 -23.93 -5.87 -11.67
CA PHE A 244 -24.19 -5.91 -13.10
C PHE A 244 -22.99 -5.37 -13.88
N LEU A 245 -22.71 -5.99 -15.02
CA LEU A 245 -21.78 -5.50 -16.02
C LEU A 245 -22.56 -5.32 -17.32
N GLN A 246 -22.72 -4.08 -17.75
CA GLN A 246 -23.44 -3.74 -18.97
C GLN A 246 -22.46 -3.33 -20.07
N GLY A 247 -22.42 -4.06 -21.17
CA GLY A 247 -21.90 -3.55 -22.42
C GLY A 247 -22.98 -2.69 -23.06
N TYR A 248 -22.72 -1.41 -23.32
CA TYR A 248 -23.68 -0.51 -23.98
C TYR A 248 -22.96 0.71 -24.59
N ASN A 249 -23.40 1.18 -25.76
CA ASN A 249 -22.80 2.33 -26.47
C ASN A 249 -21.27 2.23 -26.66
N ASN A 250 -20.78 1.02 -26.95
CA ASN A 250 -19.37 0.67 -27.07
C ASN A 250 -18.54 0.85 -25.79
N VAL A 251 -19.18 1.05 -24.64
CA VAL A 251 -18.56 1.11 -23.32
C VAL A 251 -18.78 -0.22 -22.61
N ALA A 252 -17.70 -0.81 -22.10
CA ALA A 252 -17.76 -2.03 -21.31
C ALA A 252 -18.08 -1.72 -19.85
N GLY A 253 -18.81 -2.64 -19.20
CA GLY A 253 -18.87 -2.71 -17.74
C GLY A 253 -17.69 -3.54 -17.22
N THR A 254 -17.00 -3.05 -16.20
CA THR A 254 -15.88 -3.76 -15.56
C THR A 254 -16.00 -3.74 -14.04
N ILE A 255 -15.76 -4.89 -13.40
CA ILE A 255 -15.58 -5.01 -11.94
C ILE A 255 -14.25 -5.66 -11.61
N GLN A 256 -13.59 -5.18 -10.54
CA GLN A 256 -12.30 -5.69 -10.09
C GLN A 256 -12.24 -5.80 -8.56
N GLN A 257 -11.54 -6.82 -8.06
CA GLN A 257 -11.16 -6.93 -6.66
C GLN A 257 -9.82 -7.67 -6.51
N SER A 258 -9.02 -7.23 -5.54
CA SER A 258 -7.81 -7.92 -5.11
C SER A 258 -8.03 -8.65 -3.79
N VAL A 259 -7.52 -9.87 -3.69
CA VAL A 259 -7.50 -10.70 -2.47
C VAL A 259 -6.09 -11.17 -2.17
N LEU A 260 -5.79 -11.47 -0.91
CA LEU A 260 -4.54 -12.10 -0.51
C LEU A 260 -4.79 -13.61 -0.36
N LEU A 261 -4.10 -14.42 -1.16
CA LEU A 261 -4.21 -15.88 -1.12
C LEU A 261 -2.89 -16.51 -0.69
N PRO A 262 -2.92 -17.60 0.11
CA PRO A 262 -1.74 -18.43 0.35
C PRO A 262 -1.05 -18.85 -0.95
N SER A 263 0.27 -18.78 -0.96
CA SER A 263 1.11 -18.95 -2.15
C SER A 263 1.98 -20.19 -1.99
N SER A 264 1.45 -21.34 -2.40
CA SER A 264 2.21 -22.61 -2.36
C SER A 264 2.14 -23.40 -3.67
N GLY A 265 1.94 -22.72 -4.81
CA GLY A 265 1.63 -23.42 -6.07
C GLY A 265 0.26 -24.11 -6.01
N THR A 266 -0.61 -23.65 -5.11
CA THR A 266 -1.93 -24.23 -4.86
C THR A 266 -2.85 -23.95 -6.02
N ALA A 267 -3.58 -24.97 -6.46
CA ALA A 267 -4.69 -24.82 -7.38
C ALA A 267 -5.91 -24.25 -6.65
N TYR A 268 -6.43 -23.15 -7.17
CA TYR A 268 -7.65 -22.51 -6.73
C TYR A 268 -8.75 -22.71 -7.74
N THR A 269 -9.96 -22.89 -7.24
CA THR A 269 -11.19 -22.87 -8.04
C THR A 269 -12.00 -21.66 -7.63
N LEU A 270 -12.12 -20.70 -8.55
CA LEU A 270 -13.07 -19.60 -8.45
C LEU A 270 -14.43 -20.10 -8.89
N THR A 271 -15.43 -19.95 -8.02
CA THR A 271 -16.84 -20.23 -8.32
C THR A 271 -17.63 -18.92 -8.25
N LEU A 272 -18.58 -18.72 -9.15
CA LEU A 272 -19.51 -17.60 -9.11
C LEU A 272 -20.85 -18.00 -9.72
N ARG A 273 -21.89 -17.22 -9.44
CA ARG A 273 -23.18 -17.36 -10.12
C ARG A 273 -23.40 -16.19 -11.07
N ALA A 274 -23.85 -16.50 -12.28
CA ALA A 274 -24.16 -15.48 -13.28
C ALA A 274 -25.47 -15.76 -14.00
N ALA A 275 -26.17 -14.68 -14.34
CA ALA A 275 -27.37 -14.69 -15.17
C ALA A 275 -27.27 -13.55 -16.19
N GLN A 276 -27.86 -13.73 -17.36
CA GLN A 276 -28.00 -12.62 -18.29
C GLN A 276 -29.30 -11.87 -18.02
N ARG A 277 -29.36 -10.60 -18.40
CA ARG A 277 -30.62 -9.86 -18.38
C ARG A 277 -31.59 -10.43 -19.40
N ALA A 278 -32.87 -10.51 -19.01
CA ALA A 278 -33.96 -10.87 -19.92
C ALA A 278 -34.13 -9.76 -20.97
N ASN A 279 -33.39 -9.85 -22.07
CA ASN A 279 -33.40 -8.91 -23.19
C ASN A 279 -33.17 -9.70 -24.50
N PRO A 280 -33.96 -9.48 -25.56
CA PRO A 280 -33.75 -10.14 -26.87
C PRO A 280 -32.51 -9.65 -27.64
N GLY A 281 -31.81 -8.63 -27.16
CA GLY A 281 -30.65 -8.05 -27.84
C GLY A 281 -29.35 -8.82 -27.59
N GLY A 282 -28.95 -9.68 -28.53
CA GLY A 282 -27.57 -10.18 -28.67
C GLY A 282 -27.06 -11.15 -27.59
N ALA A 283 -25.92 -11.77 -27.88
CA ALA A 283 -25.22 -12.62 -26.91
C ALA A 283 -24.56 -11.76 -25.82
N GLN A 284 -24.77 -12.12 -24.56
CA GLN A 284 -24.22 -11.39 -23.42
C GLN A 284 -23.06 -12.22 -22.87
N VAL A 285 -21.84 -11.67 -22.95
CA VAL A 285 -20.61 -12.42 -22.62
C VAL A 285 -19.71 -11.59 -21.72
N VAL A 286 -19.26 -12.19 -20.61
CA VAL A 286 -18.28 -11.63 -19.69
C VAL A 286 -17.01 -12.46 -19.70
N LYS A 287 -15.88 -11.77 -19.88
CA LYS A 287 -14.54 -12.32 -19.74
C LYS A 287 -14.05 -12.10 -18.32
N GLY A 288 -13.57 -13.16 -17.68
CA GLY A 288 -12.80 -13.07 -16.44
C GLY A 288 -11.31 -13.14 -16.70
N THR A 289 -10.54 -12.37 -15.95
CA THR A 289 -9.08 -12.39 -15.93
C THR A 289 -8.59 -12.43 -14.49
N VAL A 290 -7.41 -13.01 -14.28
CA VAL A 290 -6.71 -13.01 -13.00
C VAL A 290 -5.31 -12.43 -13.19
N THR A 291 -4.93 -11.48 -12.35
CA THR A 291 -3.58 -10.91 -12.31
C THR A 291 -2.86 -11.37 -11.06
N ILE A 292 -1.71 -12.02 -11.23
CA ILE A 292 -0.88 -12.55 -10.14
C ILE A 292 0.57 -12.20 -10.44
N ASN A 293 1.28 -11.61 -9.47
CA ASN A 293 2.67 -11.17 -9.64
C ASN A 293 2.87 -10.28 -10.89
N GLY A 294 1.89 -9.41 -11.19
CA GLY A 294 1.90 -8.54 -12.37
C GLY A 294 1.56 -9.21 -13.71
N VAL A 295 1.33 -10.54 -13.74
CA VAL A 295 0.97 -11.28 -14.94
C VAL A 295 -0.54 -11.49 -15.00
N THR A 296 -1.18 -10.96 -16.05
CA THR A 296 -2.63 -11.13 -16.30
C THR A 296 -2.90 -12.32 -17.21
N THR A 297 -3.70 -13.27 -16.74
CA THR A 297 -4.14 -14.45 -17.50
C THR A 297 -5.66 -14.43 -17.67
N THR A 298 -6.16 -14.91 -18.82
CA THR A 298 -7.60 -15.09 -19.03
C THR A 298 -8.07 -16.35 -18.32
N LEU A 299 -9.14 -16.25 -17.53
CA LEU A 299 -9.77 -17.40 -16.89
C LEU A 299 -10.61 -18.16 -17.92
N THR A 300 -10.52 -19.49 -17.91
CA THR A 300 -11.40 -20.36 -18.70
C THR A 300 -12.47 -20.92 -17.78
N PHE A 301 -13.72 -20.47 -17.98
CA PHE A 301 -14.87 -20.93 -17.22
C PHE A 301 -15.47 -22.18 -17.82
N THR A 302 -15.91 -23.07 -16.93
CA THR A 302 -16.79 -24.20 -17.20
C THR A 302 -18.09 -24.03 -16.42
N SER A 303 -19.15 -24.67 -16.87
CA SER A 303 -20.43 -24.68 -16.17
C SER A 303 -21.20 -25.95 -16.51
N ALA A 304 -21.75 -26.62 -15.49
CA ALA A 304 -22.66 -27.74 -15.67
C ALA A 304 -24.13 -27.30 -15.83
N THR A 305 -24.46 -26.10 -15.34
CA THR A 305 -25.83 -25.57 -15.25
C THR A 305 -26.08 -24.38 -16.18
N GLY A 306 -25.04 -23.90 -16.86
CA GLY A 306 -25.01 -22.67 -17.63
C GLY A 306 -24.27 -22.85 -18.94
N THR A 307 -24.40 -21.87 -19.83
CA THR A 307 -23.71 -21.88 -21.12
C THR A 307 -22.41 -21.08 -21.04
N VAL A 308 -21.36 -21.57 -21.72
CA VAL A 308 -20.07 -20.90 -21.88
C VAL A 308 -19.79 -20.63 -23.36
N ASN A 309 -19.11 -19.52 -23.66
CA ASN A 309 -18.73 -19.17 -25.03
C ASN A 309 -17.22 -18.91 -25.10
N ALA A 310 -16.48 -19.77 -25.81
CA ALA A 310 -15.01 -19.72 -25.89
C ALA A 310 -14.34 -19.61 -24.50
N GLY A 311 -14.87 -20.35 -23.52
CA GLY A 311 -14.39 -20.32 -22.13
C GLY A 311 -14.82 -19.09 -21.32
N ASN A 312 -15.67 -18.20 -21.86
CA ASN A 312 -16.23 -17.06 -21.15
C ASN A 312 -17.62 -17.37 -20.57
N ILE A 313 -18.03 -16.57 -19.59
CA ILE A 313 -19.37 -16.64 -18.99
C ILE A 313 -20.37 -16.10 -20.01
N ALA A 314 -21.32 -16.95 -20.43
CA ALA A 314 -22.33 -16.59 -21.43
C ALA A 314 -23.69 -17.25 -21.15
N PRO A 315 -24.38 -16.90 -20.05
CA PRO A 315 -25.73 -17.40 -19.77
C PRO A 315 -26.71 -17.03 -20.89
N THR A 316 -27.83 -17.75 -20.98
CA THR A 316 -28.90 -17.51 -21.97
C THR A 316 -30.20 -17.06 -21.29
N ALA A 317 -31.17 -16.56 -22.05
CA ALA A 317 -32.37 -15.92 -21.49
C ALA A 317 -33.24 -16.88 -20.68
N ALA A 318 -33.19 -18.18 -21.01
CA ALA A 318 -33.93 -19.22 -20.31
C ALA A 318 -33.27 -19.64 -18.98
N GLN A 319 -32.02 -19.24 -18.74
CA GLN A 319 -31.26 -19.62 -17.55
C GLN A 319 -31.43 -18.55 -16.46
N LEU A 320 -31.94 -18.98 -15.29
CA LEU A 320 -31.70 -18.26 -14.04
C LEU A 320 -30.20 -18.31 -13.70
N PHE A 321 -29.79 -17.75 -12.56
CA PHE A 321 -28.40 -17.79 -12.11
C PHE A 321 -27.80 -19.21 -12.17
N ALA A 322 -26.84 -19.39 -13.08
CA ALA A 322 -26.09 -20.63 -13.25
C ALA A 322 -24.72 -20.51 -12.59
N THR A 323 -24.13 -21.65 -12.19
CA THR A 323 -22.83 -21.70 -11.53
C THR A 323 -21.70 -21.82 -12.57
N TYR A 324 -20.69 -20.98 -12.45
CA TYR A 324 -19.51 -20.96 -13.29
C TYR A 324 -18.26 -21.16 -12.45
N THR A 325 -17.35 -22.02 -12.92
CA THR A 325 -16.10 -22.33 -12.24
C THR A 325 -14.91 -22.09 -13.13
N ALA A 326 -13.83 -21.51 -12.61
CA ALA A 326 -12.55 -21.39 -13.29
C ALA A 326 -11.41 -21.81 -12.36
N ASN A 327 -10.46 -22.59 -12.89
CA ASN A 327 -9.27 -23.01 -12.14
C ASN A 327 -8.08 -22.12 -12.49
N PHE A 328 -7.29 -21.78 -11.49
CA PHE A 328 -6.02 -21.06 -11.64
C PHE A 328 -5.04 -21.51 -10.56
N THR A 329 -3.75 -21.22 -10.75
CA THR A 329 -2.71 -21.57 -9.77
C THR A 329 -2.08 -20.28 -9.24
N VAL A 330 -1.85 -20.21 -7.94
CA VAL A 330 -1.12 -19.10 -7.32
C VAL A 330 0.34 -19.50 -7.16
N PRO A 331 1.26 -19.00 -8.01
CA PRO A 331 2.68 -19.25 -7.86
C PRO A 331 3.24 -18.61 -6.58
N ALA A 332 4.48 -18.95 -6.25
CA ALA A 332 5.22 -18.27 -5.19
C ALA A 332 5.23 -16.74 -5.42
N PRO A 333 5.19 -15.92 -4.36
CA PRO A 333 5.23 -14.48 -4.48
C PRO A 333 6.57 -14.05 -5.08
N VAL A 334 6.53 -13.18 -6.09
CA VAL A 334 7.73 -12.53 -6.63
C VAL A 334 7.52 -11.04 -6.69
N ASN A 335 8.59 -10.28 -6.49
CA ASN A 335 8.58 -8.81 -6.49
C ASN A 335 7.45 -8.23 -5.61
N VAL A 336 7.28 -8.82 -4.42
CA VAL A 336 6.23 -8.49 -3.46
C VAL A 336 6.23 -7.00 -3.12
N LEU A 337 7.40 -6.38 -2.98
CA LEU A 337 7.54 -4.98 -2.60
C LEU A 337 6.87 -4.01 -3.59
N SER A 338 6.72 -4.38 -4.87
CA SER A 338 6.03 -3.54 -5.85
C SER A 338 4.51 -3.75 -5.89
N THR A 339 3.98 -4.67 -5.08
CA THR A 339 2.54 -5.01 -5.07
C THR A 339 1.71 -4.16 -4.11
N PHE A 340 2.37 -3.33 -3.29
CA PHE A 340 1.74 -2.42 -2.35
C PHE A 340 2.58 -1.14 -2.22
N THR A 341 1.99 -0.10 -1.64
CA THR A 341 2.70 1.14 -1.33
C THR A 341 3.66 0.91 -0.17
N ALA A 342 4.96 1.08 -0.42
CA ALA A 342 6.00 1.06 0.60
C ALA A 342 6.66 2.45 0.69
N GLN A 343 6.39 3.20 1.76
CA GLN A 343 6.90 4.58 1.87
C GLN A 343 8.35 4.64 2.33
N SER A 344 8.69 3.81 3.31
CA SER A 344 9.96 3.89 4.03
C SER A 344 10.89 2.76 3.61
N GLN A 345 11.69 3.02 2.58
CA GLN A 345 12.60 2.04 1.97
C GLN A 345 14.04 2.55 1.95
N ALA A 346 15.00 1.75 2.40
CA ALA A 346 16.43 2.04 2.33
C ALA A 346 17.15 0.93 1.54
N PRO A 347 17.74 1.25 0.38
CA PRO A 347 18.67 0.35 -0.30
C PRO A 347 19.94 0.14 0.54
N VAL A 348 20.42 -1.10 0.58
CA VAL A 348 21.61 -1.52 1.33
C VAL A 348 22.43 -2.51 0.50
N SER A 349 23.75 -2.30 0.41
CA SER A 349 24.70 -3.23 -0.18
C SER A 349 25.57 -3.88 0.89
N LEU A 350 25.43 -5.19 1.07
CA LEU A 350 26.33 -6.00 1.90
C LEU A 350 27.45 -6.55 1.00
N ALA A 351 28.64 -5.97 1.10
CA ALA A 351 29.79 -6.34 0.27
C ALA A 351 30.33 -7.74 0.60
N THR A 352 30.97 -8.38 -0.39
CA THR A 352 31.74 -9.61 -0.18
C THR A 352 32.87 -9.36 0.82
N GLY A 353 33.01 -10.22 1.83
CA GLY A 353 34.02 -10.04 2.88
C GLY A 353 33.61 -9.12 4.04
N SER A 354 32.49 -8.40 3.94
CA SER A 354 31.97 -7.58 5.04
C SER A 354 31.14 -8.43 6.02
N SER A 355 31.37 -8.24 7.32
CA SER A 355 30.59 -8.91 8.37
C SER A 355 29.34 -8.14 8.78
N ALA A 356 29.24 -6.84 8.46
CA ALA A 356 28.09 -6.02 8.84
C ALA A 356 27.94 -4.74 8.01
N VAL A 357 26.69 -4.32 7.79
CA VAL A 357 26.30 -2.94 7.48
C VAL A 357 25.46 -2.43 8.64
N ALA A 358 25.90 -1.34 9.27
CA ALA A 358 25.20 -0.71 10.39
C ALA A 358 24.73 0.70 10.00
N GLY A 359 23.89 1.30 10.83
CA GLY A 359 23.38 2.66 10.62
C GLY A 359 22.35 2.76 9.50
N VAL A 360 21.62 1.68 9.20
CA VAL A 360 20.49 1.73 8.27
C VAL A 360 19.28 2.36 8.97
N ASP A 361 19.37 3.67 9.22
CA ASP A 361 18.44 4.36 10.11
C ASP A 361 17.23 4.95 9.38
N PHE A 362 16.11 5.08 10.09
CA PHE A 362 14.86 5.71 9.63
C PHE A 362 14.32 6.66 10.70
N GLY A 363 14.06 7.91 10.32
CA GLY A 363 13.51 8.95 11.20
C GLY A 363 12.07 9.30 10.86
N TYR A 364 11.30 9.61 11.89
CA TYR A 364 9.86 9.85 11.81
C TYR A 364 9.43 11.09 12.58
N ASN A 365 8.33 11.72 12.17
CA ASN A 365 7.70 12.81 12.91
C ASN A 365 6.17 12.70 12.84
N PHE A 366 5.49 13.02 13.94
CA PHE A 366 4.02 12.93 14.06
C PHE A 366 3.28 14.24 13.76
N SER A 367 4.03 15.31 13.49
CA SER A 367 3.50 16.65 13.25
C SER A 367 3.56 17.07 11.76
N THR A 368 4.10 16.21 10.89
CA THR A 368 4.39 16.52 9.49
C THR A 368 3.22 16.19 8.57
N ILE A 369 2.90 17.10 7.65
CA ILE A 369 1.86 16.99 6.62
C ILE A 369 2.53 17.03 5.26
N VAL A 370 2.34 15.99 4.46
CA VAL A 370 3.02 15.81 3.15
C VAL A 370 2.07 15.66 1.98
N ASN A 371 0.76 15.63 2.22
CA ASN A 371 -0.21 15.53 1.14
C ASN A 371 -1.52 16.27 1.46
N SER A 372 -2.38 16.36 0.45
CA SER A 372 -3.67 17.03 0.49
C SER A 372 -4.86 16.07 0.63
N THR A 373 -4.61 14.80 0.98
CA THR A 373 -5.67 13.81 1.22
C THR A 373 -6.43 14.14 2.51
N ASP A 374 -7.70 13.72 2.61
CA ASP A 374 -8.54 13.99 3.79
C ASP A 374 -8.17 13.15 5.01
N VAL A 375 -7.62 11.95 4.79
CA VAL A 375 -7.38 10.93 5.83
C VAL A 375 -6.09 10.17 5.55
N GLY A 376 -5.51 9.56 6.58
CA GLY A 376 -4.33 8.71 6.47
C GLY A 376 -3.01 9.45 6.69
N GLN A 377 -1.92 8.71 6.55
CA GLN A 377 -0.56 9.19 6.79
C GLN A 377 -0.29 10.51 6.06
N GLY A 378 0.28 11.49 6.76
CA GLY A 378 0.69 12.76 6.16
C GLY A 378 -0.42 13.74 5.81
N SER A 379 -1.67 13.48 6.22
CA SER A 379 -2.81 14.40 6.06
C SER A 379 -2.94 15.38 7.24
N LEU A 380 -3.61 16.51 7.00
CA LEU A 380 -3.96 17.49 8.04
C LEU A 380 -4.84 16.87 9.15
N ARG A 381 -5.77 15.99 8.78
CA ARG A 381 -6.60 15.28 9.76
C ARG A 381 -5.75 14.40 10.66
N GLN A 382 -4.79 13.67 10.09
CA GLN A 382 -3.90 12.83 10.87
C GLN A 382 -3.02 13.64 11.82
N PHE A 383 -2.55 14.83 11.40
CA PHE A 383 -1.87 15.76 12.30
C PHE A 383 -2.74 16.11 13.52
N ILE A 384 -4.00 16.48 13.31
CA ILE A 384 -4.93 16.82 14.41
C ILE A 384 -5.15 15.62 15.34
N VAL A 385 -5.34 14.42 14.77
CA VAL A 385 -5.49 13.16 15.55
C VAL A 385 -4.25 12.90 16.39
N ASN A 386 -3.05 13.02 15.81
CA ASN A 386 -1.79 12.85 16.53
C ASN A 386 -1.64 13.88 17.66
N SER A 387 -1.88 15.17 17.37
CA SER A 387 -1.69 16.25 18.33
C SER A 387 -2.67 16.19 19.50
N ASN A 388 -3.91 15.74 19.26
CA ASN A 388 -4.90 15.52 20.32
C ASN A 388 -4.51 14.39 21.29
N ALA A 389 -3.82 13.36 20.80
CA ALA A 389 -3.44 12.21 21.62
C ALA A 389 -2.10 12.43 22.36
N LEU A 390 -1.13 13.05 21.70
CA LEU A 390 0.24 13.17 22.20
C LEU A 390 0.43 14.40 23.08
N THR A 391 0.97 14.21 24.28
CA THR A 391 1.34 15.34 25.15
C THR A 391 2.50 16.14 24.56
N ASN A 392 2.53 17.45 24.79
CA ASN A 392 3.63 18.31 24.34
C ASN A 392 4.91 18.21 25.20
N ALA A 393 5.04 17.16 26.00
CA ALA A 393 6.17 16.96 26.91
C ALA A 393 7.46 16.74 26.12
N GLY A 394 8.48 17.56 26.40
CA GLY A 394 9.79 17.47 25.73
C GLY A 394 9.79 17.90 24.26
N LEU A 395 8.69 18.48 23.76
CA LEU A 395 8.57 18.95 22.39
C LEU A 395 9.25 20.31 22.22
N ALA A 396 10.18 20.41 21.27
CA ALA A 396 10.83 21.66 20.88
C ALA A 396 11.11 21.66 19.37
N GLN A 397 10.04 21.68 18.59
CA GLN A 397 10.12 21.77 17.13
C GLN A 397 10.96 22.97 16.70
N VAL A 398 11.89 22.74 15.78
CA VAL A 398 12.74 23.82 15.26
C VAL A 398 11.89 24.89 14.60
N GLY A 399 12.17 26.16 14.91
CA GLY A 399 11.40 27.31 14.43
C GLY A 399 10.12 27.59 15.24
N GLN A 400 9.84 26.82 16.29
CA GLN A 400 8.65 26.98 17.14
C GLN A 400 9.02 27.23 18.60
N LEU A 401 8.07 27.78 19.37
CA LEU A 401 8.22 27.89 20.82
C LEU A 401 8.13 26.49 21.45
N ALA A 402 9.04 26.19 22.38
CA ALA A 402 9.06 24.93 23.10
C ALA A 402 7.72 24.62 23.79
N GLY A 403 7.31 23.36 23.76
CA GLY A 403 6.05 22.86 24.28
C GLY A 403 4.83 23.16 23.39
N ARG A 404 5.01 23.70 22.17
CA ARG A 404 3.94 23.84 21.19
C ARG A 404 4.11 22.85 20.05
N GLU A 405 2.98 22.33 19.57
CA GLU A 405 2.92 21.46 18.41
C GLU A 405 2.33 22.22 17.23
N ALA A 406 3.20 22.68 16.34
CA ALA A 406 2.81 23.26 15.07
C ALA A 406 2.72 22.18 13.99
N SER A 407 1.76 22.34 13.08
CA SER A 407 1.71 21.58 11.84
C SER A 407 2.91 21.92 10.96
N ILE A 408 3.63 20.91 10.47
CA ILE A 408 4.79 21.08 9.61
C ILE A 408 4.40 20.68 8.19
N PHE A 409 4.05 21.65 7.36
CA PHE A 409 3.71 21.39 5.96
C PHE A 409 4.98 21.21 5.11
N MET A 410 4.98 20.10 4.37
CA MET A 410 6.00 19.60 3.45
C MET A 410 5.29 18.96 2.24
N ILE A 411 4.25 19.61 1.71
CA ILE A 411 3.51 19.10 0.55
C ILE A 411 4.36 19.32 -0.71
N PRO A 412 4.68 18.27 -1.50
CA PRO A 412 5.54 18.42 -2.68
C PRO A 412 4.93 19.31 -3.75
N ASP A 413 5.77 20.12 -4.40
CA ASP A 413 5.44 20.88 -5.61
C ASP A 413 5.94 20.19 -6.90
N GLY A 414 6.69 19.09 -6.76
CA GLY A 414 7.33 18.33 -7.83
C GLY A 414 8.81 18.68 -8.07
N ASN A 415 9.32 19.73 -7.43
CA ASN A 415 10.71 20.15 -7.49
C ASN A 415 11.52 19.60 -6.31
N ALA A 416 12.85 19.68 -6.41
CA ALA A 416 13.72 19.38 -5.29
C ALA A 416 13.76 20.55 -4.30
N HIS A 417 13.58 20.26 -3.02
CA HIS A 417 13.70 21.18 -1.89
C HIS A 417 14.45 20.48 -0.76
N PRO A 418 15.00 21.19 0.24
CA PRO A 418 15.47 20.53 1.46
C PRO A 418 14.35 19.63 2.03
N GLY A 419 14.62 18.33 2.14
CA GLY A 419 13.63 17.34 2.58
C GLY A 419 12.92 16.59 1.45
N GLN A 420 12.95 17.09 0.22
CA GLN A 420 12.20 16.50 -0.91
C GLN A 420 13.07 16.34 -2.15
N ARG A 421 12.95 15.18 -2.80
CA ARG A 421 13.52 14.96 -4.13
C ARG A 421 12.62 15.55 -5.22
N ALA A 422 13.20 15.86 -6.37
CA ALA A 422 12.45 16.20 -7.58
C ALA A 422 11.59 15.03 -8.09
N ALA A 423 10.64 15.34 -8.97
CA ALA A 423 9.74 14.38 -9.64
C ALA A 423 8.79 13.63 -8.70
N LEU A 424 8.56 14.15 -7.50
CA LEU A 424 7.39 13.80 -6.71
C LEU A 424 6.11 14.26 -7.40
N ASN A 425 5.02 13.54 -7.20
CA ASN A 425 3.72 14.03 -7.63
C ASN A 425 3.41 15.33 -6.85
N SER A 426 3.08 16.39 -7.59
CA SER A 426 2.76 17.68 -6.97
C SER A 426 1.42 17.56 -6.24
N GLY A 427 1.41 17.87 -4.95
CA GLY A 427 0.19 17.99 -4.14
C GLY A 427 -0.45 19.39 -4.26
N LEU A 428 0.12 20.27 -5.07
CA LEU A 428 -0.36 21.62 -5.31
C LEU A 428 -1.24 21.69 -6.56
N THR A 429 -2.28 22.52 -6.51
CA THR A 429 -3.22 22.74 -7.60
C THR A 429 -3.28 24.22 -7.96
N GLY A 430 -3.50 24.51 -9.24
CA GLY A 430 -3.53 25.88 -9.78
C GLY A 430 -2.36 26.17 -10.73
N SER A 431 -2.46 27.30 -11.42
CA SER A 431 -1.40 27.77 -12.33
C SER A 431 -0.16 28.22 -11.55
N SER A 432 1.00 28.29 -12.22
CA SER A 432 2.19 28.94 -11.68
C SER A 432 1.84 30.37 -11.22
N GLY A 433 2.26 30.77 -10.01
CA GLY A 433 1.83 32.03 -9.37
C GLY A 433 0.60 31.91 -8.46
N ALA A 434 -0.11 30.78 -8.48
CA ALA A 434 -1.34 30.54 -7.71
C ALA A 434 -1.47 29.09 -7.18
N ALA A 435 -0.36 28.36 -7.15
CA ALA A 435 -0.33 26.97 -6.73
C ALA A 435 -0.57 26.86 -5.22
N ARG A 436 -1.54 26.02 -4.83
CA ARG A 436 -1.94 25.84 -3.43
C ARG A 436 -2.30 24.39 -3.13
N ALA A 437 -2.07 23.96 -1.90
CA ALA A 437 -2.63 22.72 -1.40
C ALA A 437 -4.15 22.89 -1.21
N LEU A 438 -4.95 22.07 -1.88
CA LEU A 438 -6.40 22.02 -1.71
C LEU A 438 -6.78 20.71 -1.02
N ILE A 439 -7.23 20.80 0.24
CA ILE A 439 -7.66 19.63 1.03
C ILE A 439 -9.18 19.55 0.96
N GLN A 440 -9.70 18.55 0.25
CA GLN A 440 -11.14 18.31 0.17
C GLN A 440 -11.57 17.39 1.31
N LEU A 441 -12.39 17.91 2.23
CA LEU A 441 -12.87 17.15 3.38
C LEU A 441 -14.03 16.23 3.00
N ALA A 442 -13.96 14.95 3.37
CA ALA A 442 -15.11 14.03 3.26
C ALA A 442 -16.05 14.15 4.45
N SER A 443 -15.54 14.60 5.60
CA SER A 443 -16.31 14.89 6.82
C SER A 443 -15.67 16.02 7.63
N VAL A 444 -16.38 16.53 8.64
CA VAL A 444 -15.82 17.55 9.55
C VAL A 444 -14.53 17.04 10.20
N LEU A 445 -13.51 17.91 10.31
CA LEU A 445 -12.26 17.60 11.00
C LEU A 445 -12.51 17.39 12.51
N PRO A 446 -11.72 16.54 13.20
CA PRO A 446 -11.79 16.46 14.66
C PRO A 446 -11.53 17.82 15.31
N ALA A 447 -12.20 18.09 16.44
CA ALA A 447 -11.90 19.28 17.24
C ALA A 447 -10.46 19.21 17.78
N ILE A 448 -9.77 20.34 17.80
CA ILE A 448 -8.46 20.46 18.46
C ILE A 448 -8.70 20.58 19.96
N THR A 449 -8.13 19.66 20.74
CA THR A 449 -8.35 19.54 22.19
C THR A 449 -7.17 20.02 23.02
N ASP A 450 -5.97 20.10 22.43
CA ASP A 450 -4.79 20.66 23.09
C ASP A 450 -4.66 22.17 22.79
N GLY A 451 -4.51 22.98 23.85
CA GLY A 451 -4.42 24.45 23.73
C GLY A 451 -3.10 24.96 23.12
N ARG A 452 -2.11 24.08 22.93
CA ARG A 452 -0.80 24.41 22.38
C ARG A 452 -0.60 23.90 20.94
N THR A 453 -1.55 23.15 20.38
CA THR A 453 -1.62 22.85 18.95
C THR A 453 -1.75 24.14 18.14
N ARG A 454 -1.04 24.22 17.01
CA ARG A 454 -1.12 25.32 16.05
C ARG A 454 -1.21 24.76 14.63
N ILE A 455 -2.21 25.23 13.88
CA ILE A 455 -2.27 25.03 12.44
C ILE A 455 -1.59 26.23 11.79
N ASP A 456 -0.42 25.98 11.23
CA ASP A 456 0.47 27.00 10.68
C ASP A 456 0.88 26.64 9.26
N GLY A 457 0.16 27.20 8.29
CA GLY A 457 0.43 27.03 6.87
C GLY A 457 1.73 27.73 6.41
N THR A 458 2.30 28.66 7.19
CA THR A 458 3.53 29.36 6.82
C THR A 458 4.72 28.41 6.74
N THR A 459 4.67 27.28 7.44
CA THR A 459 5.68 26.22 7.35
C THR A 459 5.82 25.68 5.92
N GLN A 460 4.75 25.62 5.12
CA GLN A 460 4.84 25.23 3.71
C GLN A 460 5.74 26.21 2.94
N THR A 461 5.50 27.51 3.09
CA THR A 461 6.25 28.58 2.41
C THR A 461 7.70 28.64 2.87
N ILE A 462 7.96 28.38 4.15
CA ILE A 462 9.31 28.32 4.71
C ILE A 462 10.08 27.15 4.11
N ASN A 463 9.45 25.98 3.99
CA ASN A 463 10.12 24.75 3.60
C ASN A 463 10.24 24.53 2.08
N ILE A 464 9.19 24.88 1.33
CA ILE A 464 9.02 24.57 -0.11
C ILE A 464 9.04 25.83 -0.98
N ASN A 465 9.32 26.99 -0.37
CA ASN A 465 9.22 28.33 -0.96
C ASN A 465 7.79 28.77 -1.28
N ASP A 466 7.66 30.07 -1.57
CA ASP A 466 6.39 30.66 -2.02
C ASP A 466 6.31 30.67 -3.54
N SER A 467 5.21 30.15 -4.07
CA SER A 467 4.86 30.29 -5.48
C SER A 467 3.63 31.16 -5.69
N ASN A 468 3.02 31.72 -4.63
CA ASN A 468 1.83 32.54 -4.74
C ASN A 468 2.19 34.01 -4.90
N THR A 469 1.65 34.65 -5.93
CA THR A 469 1.79 36.10 -6.17
C THR A 469 0.51 36.87 -5.85
N GLY A 470 -0.50 36.23 -5.24
CA GLY A 470 -1.84 36.81 -5.03
C GLY A 470 -2.50 36.44 -3.71
N GLN A 471 -3.38 37.33 -3.22
CA GLN A 471 -4.22 37.13 -2.03
C GLN A 471 -5.45 36.25 -2.34
N VAL A 472 -5.79 35.31 -1.45
CA VAL A 472 -7.08 34.60 -1.48
C VAL A 472 -7.77 34.69 -0.11
N GLY A 473 -8.96 35.30 -0.08
CA GLY A 473 -9.85 35.36 1.09
C GLY A 473 -9.92 36.73 1.80
N THR A 474 -10.88 36.88 2.71
CA THR A 474 -11.10 38.10 3.53
C THR A 474 -10.21 38.17 4.78
N GLY A 475 -9.38 37.14 5.02
CA GLY A 475 -8.57 36.96 6.24
C GLY A 475 -7.15 37.55 6.21
N GLY A 476 -6.83 38.42 5.24
CA GLY A 476 -5.49 38.99 5.08
C GLY A 476 -4.58 38.19 4.15
N THR A 477 -3.39 38.75 3.87
CA THR A 477 -2.42 38.23 2.90
C THR A 477 -1.82 36.91 3.37
N VAL A 478 -2.24 35.79 2.79
CA VAL A 478 -1.51 34.52 2.85
C VAL A 478 -0.57 34.45 1.64
N GLY A 479 0.74 34.30 1.89
CA GLY A 479 1.74 34.08 0.83
C GLY A 479 2.47 35.33 0.32
N VAL A 480 3.02 36.16 1.21
CA VAL A 480 4.18 37.00 0.84
C VAL A 480 5.17 36.91 1.99
N ARG A 481 6.41 36.50 1.71
CA ARG A 481 7.53 36.64 2.66
C ARG A 481 7.69 38.12 3.05
N GLY A 482 7.68 38.40 4.35
CA GLY A 482 7.97 39.71 4.94
C GLY A 482 7.05 40.04 6.09
#